data_AF-A0A7J2ZC74-F1
#
_entry.id   AF-A0A7J2ZC74-F1
#
_cell.length_a   1.000
_cell.length_b   1.000
_cell.length_c   1.000
_cell.angle_alpha   90.00
_cell.angle_beta   90.00
_cell.angle_gamma   90.00
#
_symmetry.space_group_name_H-M   'P 1'
#
loop_
_entity.id
_entity.type
_entity.pdbx_description
1 polymer ?
#
loop_
_entity_poly.entity_id
_entity_poly.type
_entity_poly.pdbx_seq_one_letter_code
_entity_poly.pdbx_strand_id
1 'polypeptide(L)' 'MLKDQCKGCGFCIQYCPKKVLEESDEINARGVHPPRVVDEKNCILCSFCTAICPDFAIFVKEKQCKDGC' A
#
# COMPACT_ATOMS: atom_id res chain seq x y z
N MET A 1 6.22 -2.89 -1.46
CA MET A 1 5.32 -3.36 -2.54
C MET A 1 6.13 -3.74 -3.76
N LEU A 2 5.56 -4.54 -4.64
CA LEU A 2 6.08 -4.92 -5.95
C LEU A 2 5.32 -4.10 -7.01
N LYS A 3 5.85 -2.91 -7.35
CA LYS A 3 5.13 -1.90 -8.15
C LYS A 3 4.61 -2.46 -9.48
N ASP A 4 5.42 -3.21 -10.22
CA ASP A 4 5.06 -3.76 -11.54
C ASP A 4 4.12 -4.99 -11.48
N GLN A 5 3.81 -5.48 -10.28
CA GLN A 5 2.74 -6.48 -10.09
C GLN A 5 1.38 -5.84 -9.86
N CYS A 6 1.33 -4.56 -9.49
CA CYS A 6 0.06 -3.86 -9.29
C CYS A 6 -0.68 -3.69 -10.63
N LYS A 7 -1.95 -4.11 -10.67
CA LYS A 7 -2.84 -3.96 -11.83
C LYS A 7 -3.81 -2.78 -11.72
N GLY A 8 -3.67 -1.92 -10.71
CA GLY A 8 -4.48 -0.70 -10.59
C GLY A 8 -5.93 -0.92 -10.15
N CYS A 9 -6.24 -2.02 -9.43
CA CYS A 9 -7.63 -2.32 -9.03
C CYS A 9 -8.20 -1.42 -7.91
N GLY A 10 -7.36 -0.63 -7.22
CA GLY A 10 -7.79 0.31 -6.19
C GLY A 10 -8.28 -0.29 -4.86
N PHE A 11 -8.41 -1.62 -4.72
CA PHE A 11 -8.99 -2.23 -3.50
C PHE A 11 -8.26 -1.86 -2.21
N CYS A 12 -6.93 -1.84 -2.23
CA CYS A 12 -6.15 -1.47 -1.06
C CYS A 12 -6.40 -0.01 -0.62
N ILE A 13 -6.66 0.91 -1.56
CA ILE A 13 -7.01 2.31 -1.29
C ILE A 13 -8.43 2.38 -0.71
N GLN A 14 -9.39 1.79 -1.43
CA GLN A 14 -10.81 1.86 -1.08
C GLN A 14 -11.10 1.27 0.30
N TYR A 15 -10.49 0.12 0.62
CA TYR A 15 -10.82 -0.63 1.82
C TYR A 15 -9.80 -0.48 2.96
N CYS A 16 -8.82 0.40 2.82
CA CYS A 16 -7.97 0.73 3.97
C CYS A 16 -8.84 1.36 5.07
N PRO A 17 -8.98 0.75 6.26
CA PRO A 17 -9.85 1.28 7.32
C PRO A 17 -9.37 2.63 7.86
N LYS A 18 -8.09 2.93 7.68
CA LYS A 18 -7.44 4.18 8.12
C LYS A 18 -7.23 5.17 6.97
N LYS A 19 -7.59 4.81 5.73
CA LYS A 19 -7.47 5.66 4.53
C LYS A 19 -6.08 6.28 4.35
N VAL A 20 -5.03 5.50 4.59
CA VAL A 20 -3.62 5.97 4.55
C VAL A 20 -2.95 5.80 3.17
N LEU A 21 -3.71 5.38 2.16
CA LEU A 21 -3.25 5.09 0.81
C LEU A 21 -4.03 5.94 -0.20
N GLU A 22 -3.35 6.38 -1.27
CA GLU A 22 -3.96 7.02 -2.44
C GLU A 22 -3.24 6.60 -3.73
N GLU A 23 -3.75 6.97 -4.90
CA GLU A 23 -3.06 6.74 -6.17
C GLU A 23 -1.77 7.57 -6.26
N SER A 24 -0.67 6.93 -6.64
CA SER A 24 0.59 7.63 -6.87
C SER A 24 0.59 8.36 -8.22
N ASP A 25 1.42 9.40 -8.35
CA ASP A 25 1.61 10.10 -9.63
C ASP A 25 2.52 9.31 -10.59
N GLU A 26 3.11 8.21 -10.10
CA GLU A 26 3.97 7.32 -10.88
C GLU A 26 3.13 6.32 -11.69
N ILE A 27 3.58 6.04 -12.92
CA ILE A 27 3.02 4.98 -13.77
C ILE A 27 3.99 3.80 -13.77
N ASN A 28 3.51 2.59 -13.48
CA ASN A 28 4.32 1.37 -13.52
C ASN A 28 4.41 0.77 -14.94
N ALA A 29 5.14 -0.35 -15.10
CA ALA A 29 5.29 -1.03 -16.39
C ALA A 29 3.97 -1.54 -17.02
N ARG A 30 2.86 -1.53 -16.28
CA ARG A 30 1.52 -1.93 -16.76
C ARG A 30 0.63 -0.75 -17.14
N GLY A 31 1.12 0.49 -17.05
CA GLY A 31 0.37 1.67 -17.43
C GLY A 31 -0.67 2.11 -16.38
N VAL A 32 -0.52 1.70 -15.12
CA VAL A 32 -1.43 2.09 -14.02
C VAL A 32 -0.69 2.89 -12.96
N HIS A 33 -1.45 3.63 -12.14
CA HIS A 33 -0.97 4.35 -10.96
C HIS A 33 -1.00 3.43 -9.72
N PRO A 34 0.14 2.89 -9.25
CA PRO A 34 0.15 2.08 -8.03
C PRO A 34 -0.19 2.95 -6.80
N PRO A 35 -0.65 2.36 -5.69
CA PRO A 35 -0.91 3.12 -4.48
C PRO A 35 0.38 3.70 -3.87
N ARG A 36 0.30 4.86 -3.21
CA ARG A 36 1.33 5.42 -2.31
C ARG A 36 0.77 5.61 -0.90
N VAL A 37 1.66 5.59 0.11
CA VAL A 37 1.30 5.90 1.50
C VAL A 37 1.33 7.41 1.70
N VAL A 38 0.23 7.98 2.19
CA VAL A 38 0.13 9.43 2.49
C VAL A 38 0.20 9.74 3.97
N ASP A 39 -0.16 8.78 4.80
CA ASP A 39 -0.25 8.96 6.24
C ASP A 39 0.24 7.71 6.98
N GLU A 40 1.55 7.52 6.96
CA GLU A 40 2.20 6.37 7.61
C GLU A 40 1.88 6.32 9.11
N LYS A 41 1.71 7.48 9.77
CA LYS A 41 1.47 7.59 11.22
C LYS A 41 0.12 7.00 11.64
N ASN A 42 -0.88 7.08 10.77
CA ASN A 42 -2.21 6.51 11.02
C ASN A 42 -2.34 5.03 10.59
N CYS A 43 -1.30 4.43 10.01
CA CYS A 43 -1.29 3.02 9.67
C CYS A 43 -1.20 2.17 10.93
N ILE A 44 -2.19 1.30 11.16
CA ILE A 44 -2.27 0.42 12.33
C ILE A 44 -1.73 -1.00 12.07
N LEU A 45 -0.96 -1.19 10.99
CA LEU A 45 -0.35 -2.47 10.60
C LEU A 45 -1.32 -3.67 10.46
N CYS A 46 -2.61 -3.41 10.22
CA CYS A 46 -3.65 -4.46 10.14
C CYS A 46 -3.49 -5.47 8.97
N SER A 47 -2.59 -5.21 8.03
CA SER A 47 -2.33 -6.06 6.85
C SER A 47 -3.53 -6.29 5.91
N PHE A 48 -4.62 -5.53 6.06
CA PHE A 48 -5.81 -5.68 5.24
C PHE A 48 -5.54 -5.43 3.75
N CYS A 49 -4.72 -4.42 3.42
CA CYS A 49 -4.30 -4.13 2.05
C CYS A 49 -3.54 -5.30 1.41
N THR A 50 -2.76 -6.06 2.20
CA THR A 50 -2.10 -7.29 1.76
C THR A 50 -3.13 -8.38 1.46
N ALA A 51 -4.06 -8.60 2.39
CA ALA A 51 -5.06 -9.68 2.29
C ALA A 51 -6.04 -9.50 1.12
N ILE A 52 -6.43 -8.26 0.81
CA ILE A 52 -7.38 -7.96 -0.26
C ILE A 52 -6.72 -7.83 -1.65
N CYS A 53 -5.40 -7.76 -1.72
CA CYS A 53 -4.71 -7.59 -3.00
C CYS A 53 -4.75 -8.92 -3.79
N PRO A 54 -5.46 -8.99 -4.93
CA PRO A 54 -5.60 -10.24 -5.68
C PRO A 54 -4.29 -10.71 -6.32
N ASP A 55 -3.32 -9.80 -6.47
CA ASP A 55 -2.02 -10.05 -7.11
C ASP A 55 -0.86 -10.07 -6.11
N PHE A 56 -1.14 -9.97 -4.80
CA PHE A 56 -0.12 -9.90 -3.74
C PHE A 56 0.96 -8.81 -3.96
N ALA A 57 0.60 -7.74 -4.68
CA ALA A 57 1.52 -6.68 -5.07
C ALA A 57 1.90 -5.74 -3.92
N ILE A 58 1.09 -5.65 -2.86
CA ILE A 58 1.31 -4.81 -1.68
C ILE A 58 1.42 -5.67 -0.43
N PHE A 59 2.29 -5.26 0.50
CA PHE A 59 2.54 -5.94 1.78
C PHE A 59 2.89 -4.91 2.86
N VAL A 60 2.59 -5.25 4.11
CA VAL A 60 2.96 -4.45 5.30
C VAL A 60 4.26 -5.00 5.88
N LYS A 61 5.14 -4.10 6.34
CA LYS A 61 6.33 -4.45 7.12
C LYS A 61 6.41 -3.53 8.32
N GLU A 62 6.81 -4.08 9.47
CA GLU A 62 7.15 -3.28 10.64
C GLU A 62 8.36 -2.39 10.32
N LYS A 63 8.28 -1.14 10.75
CA LYS A 63 9.40 -0.22 10.66
C LYS A 63 10.29 -0.47 11.87
N GLN A 64 11.57 -0.75 11.64
CA GLN A 64 12.53 -0.84 12.74
C GLN A 64 12.65 0.55 13.39
N CYS A 65 12.41 0.62 14.71
CA CYS A 65 12.70 1.83 15.48
C CYS A 65 14.20 2.09 15.41
N LYS A 66 14.59 3.30 14.99
CA LYS A 66 16.00 3.68 14.90
C LYS A 66 16.60 4.10 16.24
N ASP A 67 15.80 4.34 17.28
CA ASP A 67 16.25 4.94 18.55
C ASP A 67 15.60 4.36 19.82
N GLY A 68 15.33 3.03 19.86
CA GLY A 68 14.63 2.40 21.00
C GLY A 68 13.16 2.84 21.13
N CYS A 69 12.29 2.00 21.71
CA CYS A 69 10.93 2.41 22.07
C CYS A 69 10.84 2.85 23.52
#